data_AF-A0A8H7DB25-F1
#
_entry.id   AF-A0A8H7DB25-F1
#
_cell.length_a   1.000
_cell.length_b   1.000
_cell.length_c   1.000
_cell.angle_alpha   90.00
_cell.angle_beta   90.00
_cell.angle_gamma   90.00
#
_symmetry.space_group_name_H-M   'P 1'
#
loop_
_entity.id
_entity.type
_entity.pdbx_description
1 polymer ?
#
loop_
_entity_poly.entity_id
_entity_poly.type
_entity_poly.pdbx_seq_one_letter_code
_entity_poly.pdbx_strand_id
1 'polypeptide(L)'
;MQIPGSELIAVGVFCSYFSIIAGLLFLILRSLPLSGARLGLGRAHVFILLALTSFAHTWFYMFKFMAWSFRNYEQSKGIPSTGQLIERMSRWLLNTSLFEQAWASVCFGKVNWWWSQQLCLYTVGAWTIFLSTEGRRHQVKIIWAYMLLGQLVAISVASNLFYLALVLAGPLPSQAVQRPSEQWAPSALWIPVLVSLGTIATSPFTDDRTFLPNLLLMHFLIVIPLLVPDALFHRPQNSKPFLSLTIPTLYILVFVAGLVMHTRATSAALGDPALTVTEFAQSAWTVLHSHPAQSSIGWDVIWTSVSFVIWLILQPGQELTGGSRRLVTAAYLLLATPLVSVGVLAPHVLRPREDELQEKKNA
;
A
#
# COMPACT_ATOMS: atom_id res chain seq x y z
N MET A 1 13.85 5.76 42.12
CA MET A 1 12.63 4.99 41.76
C MET A 1 13.02 4.09 40.60
N GLN A 2 13.02 2.76 40.81
CA GLN A 2 13.41 1.81 39.76
C GLN A 2 12.20 1.54 38.87
N ILE A 3 12.28 1.94 37.61
CA ILE A 3 11.28 1.55 36.61
C ILE A 3 11.39 0.03 36.43
N PRO A 4 10.29 -0.74 36.55
CA PRO A 4 10.30 -2.18 36.31
C PRO A 4 10.90 -2.50 34.93
N GLY A 5 11.67 -3.59 34.82
CA GLY A 5 12.33 -3.96 33.55
C GLY A 5 11.36 -4.11 32.37
N SER A 6 10.13 -4.56 32.61
CA SER A 6 9.07 -4.68 31.59
C SER A 6 8.60 -3.33 31.03
N GLU A 7 8.54 -2.28 31.86
CA GLU A 7 8.18 -0.93 31.44
C GLU A 7 9.26 -0.32 30.54
N LEU A 8 10.54 -0.55 30.86
CA LEU A 8 11.66 -0.14 30.02
C LEU A 8 11.65 -0.83 28.65
N ILE A 9 11.29 -2.12 28.62
CA ILE A 9 11.16 -2.87 27.36
C ILE A 9 10.06 -2.27 26.49
N ALA A 10 8.90 -1.93 27.05
CA ALA A 10 7.78 -1.36 26.29
C ALA A 10 8.16 -0.01 25.64
N VAL A 11 8.82 0.87 26.39
CA VAL A 11 9.36 2.14 25.86
C VAL A 11 10.43 1.87 24.81
N GLY A 12 11.32 0.89 25.04
CA GLY A 12 12.35 0.50 24.08
C GLY A 12 11.78 0.02 22.74
N VAL A 13 10.72 -0.81 22.76
CA VAL A 13 10.01 -1.26 21.55
C VAL A 13 9.34 -0.09 20.84
N PHE A 14 8.75 0.84 21.59
CA PHE A 14 8.16 2.04 21.00
C PHE A 14 9.23 2.91 20.33
N CYS A 15 10.37 3.17 20.99
CA CYS A 15 11.47 3.93 20.42
C CYS A 15 12.12 3.23 19.21
N SER A 16 12.22 1.89 19.23
CA SER A 16 12.79 1.13 18.12
C SER A 16 11.93 1.21 16.87
N TYR A 17 10.60 1.28 17.01
CA TYR A 17 9.67 1.51 15.90
C TYR A 17 10.01 2.79 15.11
N PHE A 18 10.15 3.93 15.80
CA PHE A 18 10.52 5.20 15.15
C PHE A 18 11.93 5.17 14.59
N SER A 19 12.86 4.49 15.27
CA SER A 19 14.24 4.34 14.81
C SER A 19 14.30 3.54 13.50
N ILE A 20 13.49 2.48 13.38
CA ILE A 20 13.36 1.70 12.14
C ILE A 20 12.78 2.56 11.02
N ILE A 21 11.73 3.34 11.29
CA ILE A 21 11.14 4.25 10.29
C ILE A 21 12.17 5.27 9.79
N ALA A 22 12.88 5.93 10.71
CA ALA A 22 13.93 6.88 10.37
C ALA A 22 15.06 6.22 9.57
N GLY A 23 15.46 5.01 9.97
CA GLY A 23 16.44 4.20 9.24
C GLY A 23 15.99 3.84 7.83
N LEU A 24 14.75 3.40 7.64
CA LEU A 24 14.17 3.08 6.34
C LEU A 24 14.10 4.31 5.42
N LEU A 25 13.64 5.45 5.94
CA LEU A 25 13.62 6.71 5.22
C LEU A 25 15.03 7.12 4.79
N PHE A 26 16.00 7.05 5.71
CA PHE A 26 17.40 7.35 5.40
C PHE A 26 17.95 6.42 4.32
N LEU A 27 17.69 5.11 4.41
CA LEU A 27 18.12 4.12 3.43
C LEU A 27 17.52 4.39 2.04
N ILE A 28 16.22 4.68 1.97
CA ILE A 28 15.52 5.00 0.72
C ILE A 28 16.07 6.28 0.12
N LEU A 29 16.15 7.37 0.88
CA LEU A 29 16.63 8.66 0.38
C LEU A 29 18.08 8.59 -0.12
N ARG A 30 18.93 7.83 0.57
CA ARG A 30 20.32 7.59 0.15
C ARG A 30 20.42 6.71 -1.10
N SER A 31 19.42 5.87 -1.37
CA SER A 31 19.42 4.94 -2.52
C SER A 31 18.87 5.56 -3.80
N LEU A 32 18.25 6.74 -3.72
CA LEU A 32 17.68 7.45 -4.88
C LEU A 32 18.75 7.78 -5.93
N PRO A 33 18.50 7.48 -7.22
CA PRO A 33 19.44 7.76 -8.31
C PRO A 33 19.44 9.25 -8.67
N LEU A 34 20.20 10.07 -7.96
CA LEU A 34 20.29 11.52 -8.19
C LEU A 34 20.88 11.90 -9.57
N SER A 35 21.59 10.97 -10.23
CA SER A 35 22.25 11.22 -11.51
C SER A 35 21.30 11.49 -12.68
N GLY A 36 20.04 11.06 -12.61
CA GLY A 36 19.01 11.27 -13.65
C GLY A 36 18.16 12.53 -13.49
N ALA A 37 18.41 13.35 -12.46
CA ALA A 37 17.52 14.44 -12.04
C ALA A 37 17.21 15.49 -13.12
N ARG A 38 18.12 15.72 -14.09
CA ARG A 38 18.00 16.82 -15.07
C ARG A 38 16.77 16.72 -15.99
N LEU A 39 16.24 15.51 -16.24
CA LEU A 39 15.11 15.30 -17.17
C LEU A 39 13.74 15.18 -16.46
N GLY A 40 13.72 15.16 -15.13
CA GLY A 40 12.52 14.83 -14.35
C GLY A 40 12.20 15.72 -13.16
N LEU A 41 12.93 16.83 -12.95
CA LEU A 41 12.81 17.70 -11.77
C LEU A 41 11.37 18.10 -11.43
N GLY A 42 10.58 18.56 -12.40
CA GLY A 42 9.18 18.95 -12.17
C GLY A 42 8.32 17.79 -11.64
N ARG A 43 8.48 16.59 -12.22
CA ARG A 43 7.77 15.38 -11.80
C ARG A 43 8.24 14.91 -10.43
N ALA A 44 9.55 14.99 -10.17
CA ALA A 44 10.14 14.64 -8.89
C ALA A 44 9.57 15.52 -7.76
N HIS A 45 9.43 16.83 -7.98
CA HIS A 45 8.82 17.74 -7.01
C HIS A 45 7.37 17.37 -6.68
N VAL A 46 6.58 16.94 -7.66
CA VAL A 46 5.21 16.47 -7.43
C VAL A 46 5.20 15.28 -6.47
N PHE A 47 6.01 14.25 -6.71
CA PHE A 47 6.04 13.08 -5.82
C PHE A 47 6.65 13.36 -4.45
N ILE A 48 7.60 14.29 -4.34
CA ILE A 48 8.10 14.78 -3.05
C ILE A 48 6.96 15.46 -2.28
N LEU A 49 6.23 16.37 -2.92
CA LEU A 49 5.11 17.07 -2.29
C LEU A 49 4.01 16.09 -1.87
N LEU A 50 3.65 15.13 -2.73
CA LEU A 50 2.67 14.09 -2.40
C LEU A 50 3.14 13.21 -1.24
N ALA A 51 4.42 12.82 -1.19
CA ALA A 51 4.95 12.05 -0.07
C ALA A 51 4.90 12.85 1.25
N LEU A 52 5.27 14.13 1.24
CA LEU A 52 5.25 14.98 2.43
C LEU A 52 3.82 15.26 2.92
N THR A 53 2.91 15.59 2.00
CA THR A 53 1.51 15.89 2.33
C THR A 53 0.77 14.64 2.80
N SER A 54 0.96 13.49 2.14
CA SER A 54 0.36 12.24 2.58
C SER A 54 0.95 11.77 3.91
N PHE A 55 2.26 11.94 4.14
CA PHE A 55 2.89 11.68 5.45
C PHE A 55 2.30 12.55 6.54
N ALA A 56 2.25 13.88 6.34
CA ALA A 56 1.72 14.80 7.34
C ALA A 56 0.26 14.48 7.68
N HIS A 57 -0.55 14.15 6.68
CA HIS A 57 -1.97 13.86 6.88
C HIS A 57 -2.20 12.53 7.62
N THR A 58 -1.53 11.45 7.22
CA THR A 58 -1.68 10.15 7.90
C THR A 58 -1.13 10.19 9.33
N TRP A 59 0.02 10.83 9.53
CA TRP A 59 0.63 10.93 10.86
C TRP A 59 -0.12 11.86 11.80
N PHE A 60 -0.77 12.91 11.30
CA PHE A 60 -1.68 13.72 12.11
C PHE A 60 -2.75 12.84 12.78
N TYR A 61 -3.37 11.93 12.02
CA TYR A 61 -4.35 11.00 12.57
C TYR A 61 -3.73 9.88 13.41
N MET A 62 -2.53 9.41 13.08
CA MET A 62 -1.82 8.43 13.91
C MET A 62 -1.48 8.99 15.29
N PHE A 63 -1.02 10.24 15.39
CA PHE A 63 -0.83 10.93 16.67
C PHE A 63 -2.15 11.14 17.41
N LYS A 64 -3.22 11.50 16.70
CA LYS A 64 -4.56 11.59 17.28
C LYS A 64 -5.04 10.23 17.82
N PHE A 65 -4.75 9.14 17.14
CA PHE A 65 -5.05 7.78 17.58
C PHE A 65 -4.25 7.40 18.83
N MET A 66 -2.93 7.64 18.85
CA MET A 66 -2.11 7.38 20.04
C MET A 66 -2.62 8.18 21.25
N ALA A 67 -2.96 9.47 21.06
CA ALA A 67 -3.53 10.29 22.12
C ALA A 67 -4.91 9.78 22.59
N TRP A 68 -5.77 9.35 21.65
CA TRP A 68 -7.05 8.72 21.96
C TRP A 68 -6.87 7.43 22.75
N SER A 69 -6.00 6.53 22.31
CA SER A 69 -5.73 5.24 22.94
C SER A 69 -5.18 5.42 24.37
N PHE A 70 -4.24 6.34 24.55
CA PHE A 70 -3.70 6.69 25.86
C PHE A 70 -4.79 7.16 26.83
N ARG A 71 -5.62 8.12 26.40
CA ARG A 71 -6.73 8.64 27.24
C ARG A 71 -7.76 7.57 27.56
N ASN A 72 -8.12 6.75 26.57
CA ASN A 72 -9.07 5.65 26.75
C ASN A 72 -8.56 4.62 27.76
N TYR A 73 -7.27 4.27 27.69
CA TYR A 73 -6.61 3.41 28.66
C TYR A 73 -6.71 3.98 30.09
N GLU A 74 -6.33 5.25 30.29
CA GLU A 74 -6.39 5.87 31.61
C GLU A 74 -7.80 5.92 32.20
N GLN A 75 -8.79 6.28 31.36
CA GLN A 75 -10.21 6.30 31.75
C GLN A 75 -10.70 4.90 32.14
N SER A 76 -10.36 3.87 31.35
CA SER A 76 -10.79 2.48 31.60
C SER A 76 -10.24 1.89 32.90
N LYS A 77 -9.10 2.40 33.38
CA LYS A 77 -8.42 1.96 34.61
C LYS A 77 -8.64 2.89 35.79
N GLY A 78 -9.38 3.99 35.60
CA GLY A 78 -9.58 5.02 36.63
C GLY A 78 -8.26 5.63 37.13
N ILE A 79 -7.21 5.66 36.29
CA ILE A 79 -5.90 6.17 36.68
C ILE A 79 -6.00 7.71 36.75
N PRO A 80 -5.77 8.33 37.92
CA PRO A 80 -5.77 9.78 38.02
C PRO A 80 -4.65 10.37 37.15
N SER A 81 -4.86 11.54 36.54
CA SER A 81 -3.83 12.22 35.74
C SER A 81 -2.64 12.75 36.57
N THR A 82 -2.57 12.39 37.85
CA THR A 82 -1.51 12.75 38.79
C THR A 82 -0.40 11.69 38.74
N GLY A 83 0.75 12.03 38.15
CA GLY A 83 1.91 11.14 38.04
C GLY A 83 2.87 11.60 36.94
N GLN A 84 4.09 11.04 36.93
CA GLN A 84 5.05 11.34 35.87
C GLN A 84 4.54 10.79 34.52
N LEU A 85 4.61 11.60 33.47
CA LEU A 85 4.10 11.23 32.14
C LEU A 85 4.76 9.95 31.62
N ILE A 86 6.07 9.78 31.85
CA ILE A 86 6.81 8.62 31.35
C ILE A 86 6.31 7.31 31.97
N GLU A 87 6.01 7.28 33.28
CA GLU A 87 5.48 6.10 33.97
C GLU A 87 4.09 5.74 33.44
N ARG A 88 3.24 6.74 33.24
CA ARG A 88 1.89 6.57 32.66
C ARG A 88 1.98 6.03 31.22
N MET A 89 2.88 6.58 30.41
CA MET A 89 3.14 6.10 29.05
C MET A 89 3.68 4.67 29.04
N SER A 90 4.64 4.34 29.91
CA SER A 90 5.19 2.98 30.01
C SER A 90 4.11 1.95 30.34
N ARG A 91 3.23 2.26 31.30
CA ARG A 91 2.11 1.38 31.68
C ARG A 91 1.09 1.26 30.55
N TRP A 92 0.77 2.34 29.84
CA TRP A 92 -0.10 2.29 28.67
C TRP A 92 0.47 1.40 27.57
N LEU A 93 1.74 1.59 27.20
CA LEU A 93 2.43 0.81 26.17
C LEU A 93 2.54 -0.68 26.54
N LEU A 94 2.75 -0.98 27.83
CA LEU A 94 2.84 -2.37 28.32
C LEU A 94 1.49 -3.10 28.27
N ASN A 95 0.38 -2.38 28.46
CA ASN A 95 -0.95 -2.98 28.62
C ASN A 95 -1.88 -2.78 27.41
N THR A 96 -1.38 -2.20 26.32
CA THR A 96 -2.19 -1.91 25.13
C THR A 96 -1.52 -2.46 23.88
N SER A 97 -2.20 -3.34 23.15
CA SER A 97 -1.78 -3.78 21.83
C SER A 97 -2.17 -2.73 20.77
N LEU A 98 -1.41 -1.63 20.67
CA LEU A 98 -1.75 -0.48 19.82
C LEU A 98 -2.03 -0.86 18.36
N PHE A 99 -1.20 -1.73 17.79
CA PHE A 99 -1.34 -2.16 16.41
C PHE A 99 -2.63 -2.96 16.19
N GLU A 100 -2.89 -3.92 17.06
CA GLU A 100 -4.11 -4.74 17.02
C GLU A 100 -5.35 -3.88 17.24
N GLN A 101 -5.33 -2.97 18.21
CA GLN A 101 -6.42 -2.02 18.47
C GLN A 101 -6.72 -1.13 17.25
N ALA A 102 -5.68 -0.58 16.62
CA ALA A 102 -5.82 0.25 15.43
C ALA A 102 -6.47 -0.55 14.30
N TRP A 103 -5.92 -1.74 14.00
CA TRP A 103 -6.41 -2.57 12.90
C TRP A 103 -7.80 -3.15 13.15
N ALA A 104 -8.12 -3.56 14.38
CA ALA A 104 -9.47 -3.97 14.76
C ALA A 104 -10.49 -2.84 14.51
N SER A 105 -10.13 -1.60 14.84
CA SER A 105 -10.99 -0.42 14.64
C SER A 105 -11.28 -0.12 13.16
N VAL A 106 -10.40 -0.55 12.24
CA VAL A 106 -10.58 -0.30 10.80
C VAL A 106 -11.08 -1.53 10.04
N CYS A 107 -11.01 -2.72 10.63
CA CYS A 107 -11.47 -3.97 10.02
C CYS A 107 -12.84 -4.41 10.52
N PHE A 108 -13.18 -4.15 11.78
CA PHE A 108 -14.47 -4.53 12.33
C PHE A 108 -15.52 -3.45 12.04
N GLY A 109 -16.53 -3.84 11.28
CA GLY A 109 -17.57 -2.95 10.76
C GLY A 109 -17.64 -3.03 9.24
N LYS A 110 -18.85 -3.10 8.69
CA LYS A 110 -19.06 -3.29 7.25
C LYS A 110 -18.47 -2.15 6.41
N VAL A 111 -18.71 -0.90 6.84
CA VAL A 111 -18.20 0.31 6.16
C VAL A 111 -16.73 0.55 6.49
N ASN A 112 -16.27 0.22 7.71
CA ASN A 112 -14.86 0.26 8.08
C ASN A 112 -14.03 -0.65 7.17
N TRP A 113 -14.45 -1.92 7.05
CA TRP A 113 -13.82 -2.89 6.14
C TRP A 113 -13.91 -2.45 4.68
N TRP A 114 -15.04 -1.88 4.25
CA TRP A 114 -15.20 -1.35 2.89
C TRP A 114 -14.14 -0.30 2.53
N TRP A 115 -13.75 0.55 3.49
CA TRP A 115 -12.61 1.47 3.33
C TRP A 115 -11.27 0.73 3.35
N SER A 116 -11.02 -0.03 4.42
CA SER A 116 -9.69 -0.58 4.72
C SER A 116 -9.23 -1.64 3.71
N GLN A 117 -10.15 -2.47 3.22
CA GLN A 117 -9.82 -3.50 2.23
C GLN A 117 -9.21 -2.89 0.96
N GLN A 118 -9.55 -1.65 0.60
CA GLN A 118 -9.09 -1.02 -0.63
C GLN A 118 -7.57 -0.85 -0.61
N LEU A 119 -7.05 -0.44 0.55
CA LEU A 119 -5.62 -0.31 0.77
C LEU A 119 -4.94 -1.68 0.77
N CYS A 120 -5.55 -2.68 1.42
CA CYS A 120 -5.01 -4.04 1.45
C CYS A 120 -4.94 -4.65 0.05
N LEU A 121 -6.01 -4.53 -0.75
CA LEU A 121 -6.08 -5.04 -2.12
C LEU A 121 -5.05 -4.35 -3.03
N TYR A 122 -4.91 -3.03 -2.92
CA TYR A 122 -3.89 -2.30 -3.66
C TYR A 122 -2.49 -2.77 -3.26
N THR A 123 -2.21 -2.84 -1.96
CA THR A 123 -0.89 -3.17 -1.41
C THR A 123 -0.46 -4.60 -1.79
N VAL A 124 -1.30 -5.58 -1.51
CA VAL A 124 -1.05 -7.00 -1.79
C VAL A 124 -1.02 -7.26 -3.29
N GLY A 125 -1.98 -6.71 -4.02
CA GLY A 125 -2.19 -6.97 -5.43
C GLY A 125 -1.29 -6.12 -6.31
N ALA A 126 -1.77 -4.95 -6.68
CA ALA A 126 -1.10 -4.08 -7.64
C ALA A 126 0.31 -3.66 -7.19
N TRP A 127 0.43 -3.19 -5.95
CA TRP A 127 1.63 -2.55 -5.46
C TRP A 127 2.79 -3.53 -5.28
N THR A 128 2.54 -4.70 -4.71
CA THR A 128 3.58 -5.74 -4.56
C THR A 128 4.11 -6.18 -5.93
N ILE A 129 3.22 -6.42 -6.91
CA ILE A 129 3.65 -6.78 -8.28
C ILE A 129 4.41 -5.63 -8.92
N PHE A 130 3.92 -4.40 -8.78
CA PHE A 130 4.54 -3.20 -9.35
C PHE A 130 5.93 -2.95 -8.79
N LEU A 131 6.12 -2.98 -7.46
CA LEU A 131 7.43 -2.88 -6.83
C LEU A 131 8.38 -3.96 -7.34
N SER A 132 7.90 -5.20 -7.41
CA SER A 132 8.68 -6.37 -7.84
C SER A 132 9.13 -6.24 -9.30
N THR A 133 8.24 -5.81 -10.19
CA THR A 133 8.48 -5.75 -11.63
C THR A 133 9.21 -4.48 -12.03
N GLU A 134 8.62 -3.32 -11.75
CA GLU A 134 9.18 -2.02 -12.14
C GLU A 134 10.42 -1.66 -11.33
N GLY A 135 10.50 -2.08 -10.06
CA GLY A 135 11.70 -1.85 -9.25
C GLY A 135 12.92 -2.54 -9.83
N ARG A 136 12.78 -3.80 -10.27
CA ARG A 136 13.87 -4.53 -10.94
C ARG A 136 14.16 -3.98 -12.33
N ARG A 137 13.11 -3.65 -13.08
CA ARG A 137 13.22 -3.11 -14.42
C ARG A 137 14.02 -1.81 -14.43
N HIS A 138 13.74 -0.91 -13.49
CA HIS A 138 14.44 0.36 -13.31
C HIS A 138 15.68 0.27 -12.39
N GLN A 139 16.07 -0.95 -11.97
CA GLN A 139 17.23 -1.18 -11.09
C GLN A 139 17.18 -0.32 -9.80
N VAL A 140 15.97 -0.12 -9.26
CA VAL A 140 15.75 0.58 -7.99
C VAL A 140 16.38 -0.24 -6.88
N LYS A 141 17.30 0.40 -6.15
CA LYS A 141 18.00 -0.23 -5.03
C LYS A 141 17.05 -0.42 -3.86
N ILE A 142 17.17 -1.57 -3.17
CA ILE A 142 16.50 -1.85 -1.88
C ILE A 142 14.96 -1.77 -1.98
N ILE A 143 14.36 -2.48 -2.95
CA ILE A 143 12.91 -2.48 -3.21
C ILE A 143 12.10 -2.86 -1.94
N TRP A 144 12.59 -3.82 -1.15
CA TRP A 144 11.93 -4.27 0.09
C TRP A 144 11.72 -3.13 1.10
N ALA A 145 12.60 -2.12 1.13
CA ALA A 145 12.49 -1.02 2.08
C ALA A 145 11.24 -0.16 1.82
N TYR A 146 10.83 0.00 0.55
CA TYR A 146 9.61 0.71 0.21
C TYR A 146 8.37 -0.02 0.74
N MET A 147 8.33 -1.35 0.63
CA MET A 147 7.23 -2.14 1.21
C MET A 147 7.20 -2.04 2.73
N LEU A 148 8.34 -2.21 3.41
CA LEU A 148 8.38 -2.09 4.87
C LEU A 148 8.04 -0.67 5.35
N LEU A 149 8.50 0.37 4.65
CA LEU A 149 8.08 1.74 4.93
C LEU A 149 6.56 1.88 4.77
N GLY A 150 5.99 1.29 3.72
CA GLY A 150 4.55 1.28 3.50
C GLY A 150 3.77 0.66 4.64
N GLN A 151 4.24 -0.47 5.18
CA GLN A 151 3.62 -1.16 6.31
C GLN A 151 3.75 -0.40 7.64
N LEU A 152 4.84 0.34 7.87
CA LEU A 152 5.11 1.04 9.13
C LEU A 152 4.66 2.52 9.14
N VAL A 153 4.52 3.14 7.98
CA VAL A 153 4.21 4.58 7.87
C VAL A 153 2.87 4.79 7.20
N ALA A 154 2.82 4.52 5.90
CA ALA A 154 1.64 4.69 5.05
C ALA A 154 2.01 4.22 3.64
N ILE A 155 1.08 3.55 2.97
CA ILE A 155 1.28 3.03 1.61
C ILE A 155 1.41 4.17 0.61
N SER A 156 0.69 5.28 0.80
CA SER A 156 0.82 6.46 -0.06
C SER A 156 2.22 7.08 -0.01
N VAL A 157 2.83 7.18 1.18
CA VAL A 157 4.18 7.74 1.36
C VAL A 157 5.20 6.87 0.63
N ALA A 158 5.15 5.56 0.86
CA ALA A 158 6.02 4.61 0.17
C ALA A 158 5.80 4.61 -1.35
N SER A 159 4.56 4.70 -1.81
CA SER A 159 4.21 4.75 -3.23
C SER A 159 4.81 5.99 -3.89
N ASN A 160 4.64 7.16 -3.27
CA ASN A 160 5.19 8.42 -3.78
C ASN A 160 6.72 8.42 -3.82
N LEU A 161 7.40 7.90 -2.79
CA LEU A 161 8.86 7.78 -2.79
C LEU A 161 9.37 6.80 -3.84
N PHE A 162 8.62 5.73 -4.11
CA PHE A 162 8.98 4.80 -5.17
C PHE A 162 8.72 5.39 -6.57
N TYR A 163 7.61 6.11 -6.77
CA TYR A 163 7.38 6.87 -8.01
C TYR A 163 8.49 7.90 -8.24
N LEU A 164 8.92 8.59 -7.19
CA LEU A 164 10.09 9.47 -7.23
C LEU A 164 11.35 8.70 -7.68
N ALA A 165 11.60 7.52 -7.11
CA ALA A 165 12.73 6.68 -7.52
C ALA A 165 12.67 6.30 -9.01
N LEU A 166 11.49 5.95 -9.53
CA LEU A 166 11.29 5.64 -10.94
C LEU A 166 11.49 6.86 -11.86
N VAL A 167 10.98 8.04 -11.46
CA VAL A 167 11.21 9.29 -12.20
C VAL A 167 12.71 9.61 -12.27
N LEU A 168 13.43 9.45 -11.16
CA LEU A 168 14.86 9.75 -11.06
C LEU A 168 15.73 8.71 -11.77
N ALA A 169 15.29 7.45 -11.84
CA ALA A 169 15.99 6.38 -12.55
C ALA A 169 16.08 6.65 -14.07
N GLY A 170 15.16 7.46 -14.61
CA GLY A 170 15.15 7.83 -16.02
C GLY A 170 14.62 6.74 -16.96
N PRO A 171 14.65 6.99 -18.29
CA PRO A 171 14.17 6.03 -19.28
C PRO A 171 15.03 4.78 -19.30
N LEU A 172 14.37 3.64 -19.50
CA LEU A 172 15.03 2.34 -19.56
C LEU A 172 16.01 2.26 -20.73
N PRO A 173 17.20 1.64 -20.56
CA PRO A 173 18.09 1.35 -21.68
C PRO A 173 17.35 0.52 -22.74
N SER A 174 17.52 0.86 -24.03
CA SER A 174 16.84 0.20 -25.15
C SER A 174 17.04 -1.33 -25.23
N GLN A 175 18.06 -1.86 -24.56
CA GLN A 175 18.35 -3.30 -24.47
C GLN A 175 17.65 -4.02 -23.30
N ALA A 176 17.09 -3.28 -22.33
CA ALA A 176 16.33 -3.84 -21.19
C ALA A 176 14.85 -4.09 -21.53
N VAL A 177 14.45 -3.90 -22.79
CA VAL A 177 13.08 -4.09 -23.28
C VAL A 177 12.84 -5.57 -23.59
N GLN A 178 12.96 -6.45 -22.59
CA GLN A 178 12.19 -7.69 -22.65
C GLN A 178 10.70 -7.30 -22.63
N ARG A 179 9.91 -7.89 -23.53
CA ARG A 179 8.49 -7.54 -23.66
C ARG A 179 7.77 -7.89 -22.35
N PRO A 180 7.08 -6.92 -21.72
CA PRO A 180 6.36 -7.18 -20.47
C PRO A 180 5.31 -8.31 -20.56
N SER A 181 4.77 -8.59 -21.75
CA SER A 181 3.83 -9.69 -21.99
C SER A 181 4.45 -11.08 -21.97
N GLU A 182 5.76 -11.17 -22.24
CA GLU A 182 6.50 -12.43 -22.29
C GLU A 182 7.21 -12.72 -20.95
N GLN A 183 7.10 -11.79 -19.98
CA GLN A 183 7.72 -11.93 -18.67
C GLN A 183 6.89 -12.87 -17.78
N TRP A 184 7.55 -13.93 -17.33
CA TRP A 184 7.00 -14.89 -16.39
C TRP A 184 7.00 -14.31 -14.97
N ALA A 185 5.90 -14.49 -14.26
CA ALA A 185 5.82 -14.27 -12.82
C ALA A 185 6.46 -15.49 -12.13
N PRO A 186 7.57 -15.36 -11.38
CA PRO A 186 8.09 -16.48 -10.63
C PRO A 186 7.11 -16.89 -9.52
N SER A 187 7.16 -18.16 -9.11
CA SER A 187 6.35 -18.68 -8.00
C SER A 187 6.57 -17.92 -6.70
N ALA A 188 7.79 -17.44 -6.47
CA ALA A 188 8.13 -16.58 -5.35
C ALA A 188 7.42 -15.21 -5.36
N LEU A 189 6.82 -14.80 -6.49
CA LEU A 189 5.95 -13.62 -6.59
C LEU A 189 4.47 -13.99 -6.55
N TRP A 190 4.02 -14.88 -7.44
CA TRP A 190 2.58 -15.11 -7.57
C TRP A 190 1.98 -15.88 -6.39
N ILE A 191 2.72 -16.83 -5.78
CA ILE A 191 2.20 -17.60 -4.63
C ILE A 191 1.95 -16.66 -3.44
N PRO A 192 2.93 -15.86 -2.96
CA PRO A 192 2.67 -14.97 -1.81
C PRO A 192 1.57 -13.95 -2.08
N VAL A 193 1.48 -13.40 -3.31
CA VAL A 193 0.42 -12.46 -3.69
C VAL A 193 -0.96 -13.12 -3.63
N LEU A 194 -1.15 -14.29 -4.26
CA LEU A 194 -2.45 -14.96 -4.27
C LEU A 194 -2.85 -15.47 -2.87
N VAL A 195 -1.90 -15.99 -2.08
CA VAL A 195 -2.18 -16.40 -0.69
C VAL A 195 -2.55 -15.20 0.18
N SER A 196 -1.89 -14.04 0.00
CA SER A 196 -2.23 -12.80 0.69
C SER A 196 -3.61 -12.24 0.29
N LEU A 197 -4.04 -12.44 -0.97
CA LEU A 197 -5.43 -12.11 -1.34
C LEU A 197 -6.42 -13.04 -0.61
N GLY A 198 -6.03 -14.29 -0.37
CA GLY A 198 -6.77 -15.21 0.48
C GLY A 198 -6.94 -14.68 1.91
N THR A 199 -5.88 -14.16 2.53
CA THR A 199 -5.96 -13.59 3.89
C THR A 199 -6.83 -12.33 3.94
N ILE A 200 -6.83 -11.50 2.90
CA ILE A 200 -7.79 -10.38 2.77
C ILE A 200 -9.22 -10.91 2.67
N ALA A 201 -9.45 -11.91 1.83
CA ALA A 201 -10.78 -12.49 1.64
C ALA A 201 -11.35 -13.11 2.92
N THR A 202 -10.50 -13.66 3.80
CA THR A 202 -10.89 -14.26 5.08
C THR A 202 -10.99 -13.25 6.22
N SER A 203 -10.39 -12.05 6.11
CA SER A 203 -10.34 -11.04 7.19
C SER A 203 -11.71 -10.67 7.79
N PRO A 204 -12.81 -10.51 7.02
CA PRO A 204 -14.13 -10.25 7.61
C PRO A 204 -14.71 -11.38 8.45
N PHE A 205 -14.13 -12.58 8.36
CA PHE A 205 -14.59 -13.79 9.05
C PHE A 205 -13.66 -14.20 10.20
N THR A 206 -12.61 -13.42 10.48
CA THR A 206 -11.75 -13.66 11.64
C THR A 206 -12.42 -13.17 12.92
N ASP A 207 -12.02 -13.78 14.03
CA ASP A 207 -12.37 -13.39 15.40
C ASP A 207 -11.15 -12.78 16.12
N ASP A 208 -11.32 -12.43 17.40
CA ASP A 208 -10.26 -11.85 18.23
C ASP A 208 -8.99 -12.72 18.31
N ARG A 209 -9.09 -14.04 18.08
CA ARG A 209 -7.94 -14.95 18.15
C ARG A 209 -7.23 -15.12 16.82
N THR A 210 -7.98 -15.04 15.72
CA THR A 210 -7.50 -15.33 14.36
C THR A 210 -7.18 -14.07 13.56
N PHE A 211 -7.67 -12.90 13.99
CA PHE A 211 -7.47 -11.63 13.30
C PHE A 211 -6.00 -11.25 13.18
N LEU A 212 -5.28 -11.16 14.31
CA LEU A 212 -3.89 -10.75 14.31
C LEU A 212 -2.98 -11.72 13.54
N PRO A 213 -3.06 -13.06 13.71
CA PRO A 213 -2.30 -14.00 12.89
C PRO A 213 -2.58 -13.84 11.38
N ASN A 214 -3.85 -13.69 10.98
CA ASN A 214 -4.21 -13.52 9.57
C ASN A 214 -3.64 -12.21 8.99
N LEU A 215 -3.70 -11.13 9.78
CA LEU A 215 -3.14 -9.83 9.41
C LEU A 215 -1.61 -9.90 9.27
N LEU A 216 -0.91 -10.49 10.25
CA LEU A 216 0.55 -10.63 10.20
C LEU A 216 1.00 -11.53 9.04
N LEU A 217 0.25 -12.59 8.74
CA LEU A 217 0.52 -13.47 7.61
C LEU A 217 0.50 -12.68 6.29
N MET A 218 -0.51 -11.84 6.07
CA MET A 218 -0.58 -10.96 4.89
C MET A 218 0.67 -10.08 4.77
N HIS A 219 1.06 -9.41 5.86
CA HIS A 219 2.19 -8.47 5.89
C HIS A 219 3.53 -9.17 5.64
N PHE A 220 3.71 -10.37 6.18
CA PHE A 220 4.89 -11.19 5.94
C PHE A 220 4.99 -11.64 4.48
N LEU A 221 3.90 -12.18 3.93
CA LEU A 221 3.88 -12.73 2.58
C LEU A 221 4.23 -11.69 1.50
N ILE A 222 3.77 -10.45 1.61
CA ILE A 222 4.04 -9.39 0.61
C ILE A 222 5.49 -8.90 0.59
N VAL A 223 6.29 -9.23 1.61
CA VAL A 223 7.73 -8.90 1.64
C VAL A 223 8.55 -9.95 0.91
N ILE A 224 8.11 -11.22 0.90
CA ILE A 224 8.85 -12.35 0.31
C ILE A 224 9.28 -12.06 -1.14
N PRO A 225 8.41 -11.61 -2.07
CA PRO A 225 8.80 -11.38 -3.45
C PRO A 225 9.87 -10.32 -3.64
N LEU A 226 10.10 -9.46 -2.64
CA LEU A 226 11.01 -8.31 -2.69
C LEU A 226 12.38 -8.61 -2.10
N LEU A 227 12.52 -9.73 -1.38
CA LEU A 227 13.79 -10.24 -0.86
C LEU A 227 14.44 -11.27 -1.79
N VAL A 228 13.68 -11.80 -2.74
CA VAL A 228 14.13 -12.84 -3.67
C VAL A 228 15.12 -12.25 -4.69
N PRO A 229 16.32 -12.83 -4.85
CA PRO A 229 17.33 -12.37 -5.80
C PRO A 229 16.86 -12.35 -7.26
N ASP A 230 17.37 -11.38 -8.03
CA ASP A 230 17.01 -11.19 -9.45
C ASP A 230 17.35 -12.40 -10.32
N ALA A 231 18.33 -13.22 -9.92
CA ALA A 231 18.67 -14.46 -10.61
C ALA A 231 17.49 -15.45 -10.69
N LEU A 232 16.57 -15.43 -9.73
CA LEU A 232 15.38 -16.27 -9.73
C LEU A 232 14.26 -15.73 -10.63
N PHE A 233 14.36 -14.46 -11.04
CA PHE A 233 13.46 -13.81 -12.01
C PHE A 233 13.96 -13.97 -13.45
N HIS A 234 15.26 -14.09 -13.65
CA HIS A 234 15.89 -14.26 -14.96
C HIS A 234 16.19 -15.73 -15.24
N ARG A 235 15.16 -16.50 -15.61
CA ARG A 235 15.32 -17.91 -16.00
C ARG A 235 15.60 -18.03 -17.51
N PRO A 236 16.49 -18.94 -17.96
CA PRO A 236 16.75 -19.15 -19.38
C PRO A 236 15.47 -19.49 -20.15
N GLN A 237 15.32 -18.86 -21.31
CA GLN A 237 14.11 -18.82 -22.16
C GLN A 237 13.60 -20.21 -22.60
N ASN A 238 14.43 -21.25 -22.48
CA ASN A 238 14.14 -22.61 -22.95
C ASN A 238 13.54 -23.54 -21.88
N SER A 239 13.30 -23.07 -20.66
CA SER A 239 12.77 -23.90 -19.57
C SER A 239 11.36 -23.42 -19.16
N LYS A 240 10.30 -24.11 -19.62
CA LYS A 240 8.94 -23.87 -19.08
C LYS A 240 8.91 -24.27 -17.60
N PRO A 241 8.60 -23.35 -16.66
CA PRO A 241 8.46 -23.71 -15.26
C PRO A 241 7.32 -24.72 -15.06
N PHE A 242 7.51 -25.69 -14.17
CA PHE A 242 6.41 -26.41 -13.54
C PHE A 242 5.62 -25.38 -12.72
N LEU A 243 4.38 -25.04 -13.12
CA LEU A 243 3.54 -23.93 -12.62
C LEU A 243 3.97 -22.52 -13.09
N SER A 244 3.86 -22.28 -14.40
CA SER A 244 4.22 -21.02 -15.03
C SER A 244 3.02 -20.07 -15.18
N LEU A 245 3.12 -18.85 -14.64
CA LEU A 245 2.12 -17.80 -14.77
C LEU A 245 2.79 -16.55 -15.33
N THR A 246 2.16 -15.83 -16.26
CA THR A 246 2.73 -14.58 -16.80
C THR A 246 2.32 -13.38 -15.94
N ILE A 247 3.11 -12.30 -15.97
CA ILE A 247 2.77 -11.07 -15.23
C ILE A 247 1.39 -10.49 -15.63
N PRO A 248 1.01 -10.43 -16.93
CA PRO A 248 -0.35 -9.99 -17.30
C PRO A 248 -1.45 -10.88 -16.73
N THR A 249 -1.26 -12.21 -16.74
CA THR A 249 -2.21 -13.15 -16.13
C THR A 249 -2.31 -12.93 -14.63
N LEU A 250 -1.21 -12.64 -13.94
CA LEU A 250 -1.23 -12.32 -12.51
C LEU A 250 -2.09 -11.08 -12.24
N TYR A 251 -1.88 -10.01 -13.01
CA TYR A 251 -2.70 -8.80 -12.88
C TYR A 251 -4.20 -9.08 -13.15
N ILE A 252 -4.54 -9.95 -14.09
CA ILE A 252 -5.93 -10.37 -14.33
C ILE A 252 -6.49 -11.12 -13.12
N LEU A 253 -5.75 -12.06 -12.54
CA LEU A 253 -6.19 -12.79 -11.35
C LEU A 253 -6.40 -11.84 -10.16
N VAL A 254 -5.46 -10.92 -9.93
CA VAL A 254 -5.58 -9.89 -8.88
C VAL A 254 -6.78 -8.98 -9.15
N PHE A 255 -6.99 -8.55 -10.40
CA PHE A 255 -8.14 -7.73 -10.80
C PHE A 255 -9.46 -8.43 -10.49
N VAL A 256 -9.62 -9.68 -10.93
CA VAL A 256 -10.84 -10.47 -10.73
C VAL A 256 -11.07 -10.72 -9.24
N ALA A 257 -10.05 -11.13 -8.49
CA ALA A 257 -10.15 -11.35 -7.06
C ALA A 257 -10.52 -10.07 -6.31
N GLY A 258 -9.87 -8.95 -6.64
CA GLY A 258 -10.16 -7.64 -6.08
C GLY A 258 -11.59 -7.18 -6.39
N LEU A 259 -12.06 -7.36 -7.62
CA LEU A 259 -13.42 -7.02 -8.03
C LEU A 259 -14.46 -7.82 -7.25
N VAL A 260 -14.26 -9.14 -7.09
CA VAL A 260 -15.15 -10.01 -6.31
C VAL A 260 -15.19 -9.57 -4.85
N MET A 261 -14.03 -9.34 -4.22
CA MET A 261 -13.95 -8.91 -2.83
C MET A 261 -14.58 -7.53 -2.60
N HIS A 262 -14.27 -6.56 -3.47
CA HIS A 262 -14.81 -5.21 -3.39
C HIS A 262 -16.33 -5.19 -3.60
N THR A 263 -16.83 -5.97 -4.57
CA THR A 263 -18.28 -6.13 -4.78
C THR A 263 -18.94 -6.71 -3.53
N ARG A 264 -18.40 -7.80 -2.97
CA ARG A 264 -18.93 -8.44 -1.76
C ARG A 264 -19.00 -7.46 -0.59
N ALA A 265 -17.92 -6.73 -0.35
CA ALA A 265 -17.87 -5.76 0.75
C ALA A 265 -18.74 -4.52 0.49
N THR A 266 -18.89 -4.09 -0.77
CA THR A 266 -19.84 -3.03 -1.14
C THR A 266 -21.27 -3.48 -0.88
N SER A 267 -21.65 -4.69 -1.30
CA SER A 267 -22.97 -5.26 -1.01
C SER A 267 -23.21 -5.38 0.50
N ALA A 268 -22.21 -5.80 1.27
CA ALA A 268 -22.30 -5.90 2.71
C ALA A 268 -22.45 -4.52 3.39
N ALA A 269 -21.74 -3.50 2.88
CA ALA A 269 -21.75 -2.14 3.42
C ALA A 269 -23.02 -1.37 3.06
N LEU A 270 -23.61 -1.63 1.89
CA LEU A 270 -24.94 -1.15 1.55
C LEU A 270 -25.97 -1.78 2.49
N GLY A 271 -26.02 -3.11 2.59
CA GLY A 271 -26.88 -3.82 3.55
C GLY A 271 -28.39 -3.74 3.29
N ASP A 272 -28.89 -2.59 2.85
CA ASP A 272 -30.27 -2.32 2.40
C ASP A 272 -30.25 -1.90 0.92
N PRO A 273 -30.93 -2.63 0.02
CA PRO A 273 -31.03 -2.27 -1.39
C PRO A 273 -31.78 -0.95 -1.65
N ALA A 274 -32.51 -0.41 -0.66
CA ALA A 274 -33.20 0.88 -0.78
C ALA A 274 -32.29 2.09 -0.50
N LEU A 275 -31.07 1.89 0.01
CA LEU A 275 -30.13 2.98 0.28
C LEU A 275 -29.72 3.69 -1.01
N THR A 276 -29.89 5.00 -1.02
CA THR A 276 -29.41 5.85 -2.10
C THR A 276 -27.88 5.95 -2.08
N VAL A 277 -27.28 6.23 -3.24
CA VAL A 277 -25.83 6.47 -3.36
C VAL A 277 -25.37 7.61 -2.44
N THR A 278 -26.21 8.64 -2.26
CA THR A 278 -25.91 9.79 -1.40
C THR A 278 -25.88 9.40 0.08
N GLU A 279 -26.83 8.59 0.55
CA GLU A 279 -26.84 8.10 1.93
C GLU A 279 -25.64 7.19 2.22
N PHE A 280 -25.29 6.32 1.26
CA PHE A 280 -24.08 5.52 1.37
C PHE A 280 -22.82 6.38 1.42
N ALA A 281 -22.70 7.38 0.55
CA ALA A 281 -21.55 8.30 0.55
C ALA A 281 -21.44 9.08 1.87
N GLN A 282 -22.57 9.52 2.43
CA GLN A 282 -22.61 10.19 3.73
C GLN A 282 -22.20 9.25 4.88
N SER A 283 -22.66 7.99 4.84
CA SER A 283 -22.25 6.95 5.80
C SER A 283 -20.75 6.68 5.70
N ALA A 284 -20.22 6.48 4.49
CA ALA A 284 -18.80 6.29 4.25
C ALA A 284 -17.96 7.47 4.74
N TRP A 285 -18.41 8.70 4.50
CA TRP A 285 -17.77 9.92 4.98
C TRP A 285 -17.77 10.04 6.51
N THR A 286 -18.90 9.66 7.14
CA THR A 286 -19.03 9.66 8.60
C THR A 286 -18.09 8.64 9.22
N VAL A 287 -18.01 7.42 8.67
CA VAL A 287 -17.10 6.37 9.14
C VAL A 287 -15.64 6.76 8.94
N LEU A 288 -15.30 7.41 7.82
CA LEU A 288 -13.94 7.94 7.59
C LEU A 288 -13.46 8.84 8.73
N HIS A 289 -14.37 9.57 9.39
CA HIS A 289 -14.05 10.51 10.47
C HIS A 289 -14.47 10.04 11.88
N SER A 290 -15.05 8.84 12.00
CA SER A 290 -15.60 8.36 13.28
C SER A 290 -14.53 7.96 14.28
N HIS A 291 -13.38 7.49 13.81
CA HIS A 291 -12.27 7.02 14.64
C HIS A 291 -10.92 7.45 14.04
N PRO A 292 -9.95 7.94 14.83
CA PRO A 292 -8.68 8.43 14.28
C PRO A 292 -7.86 7.36 13.55
N ALA A 293 -7.92 6.08 13.96
CA ALA A 293 -7.28 5.01 13.19
C ALA A 293 -7.94 4.81 11.81
N GLN A 294 -9.28 4.90 11.76
CA GLN A 294 -10.03 4.81 10.51
C GLN A 294 -9.73 6.00 9.60
N SER A 295 -9.61 7.20 10.15
CA SER A 295 -9.20 8.38 9.40
C SER A 295 -7.78 8.22 8.83
N SER A 296 -6.83 7.72 9.62
CA SER A 296 -5.45 7.49 9.14
C SER A 296 -5.43 6.57 7.92
N ILE A 297 -6.05 5.39 8.02
CA ILE A 297 -6.07 4.40 6.93
C ILE A 297 -6.94 4.86 5.75
N GLY A 298 -8.12 5.43 6.01
CA GLY A 298 -9.02 5.89 4.96
C GLY A 298 -8.44 7.06 4.16
N TRP A 299 -7.74 8.00 4.79
CA TRP A 299 -7.02 9.04 4.07
C TRP A 299 -5.79 8.49 3.32
N ASP A 300 -5.15 7.44 3.82
CA ASP A 300 -4.10 6.74 3.07
C ASP A 300 -4.64 6.09 1.79
N VAL A 301 -5.87 5.55 1.80
CA VAL A 301 -6.57 5.07 0.59
C VAL A 301 -6.75 6.20 -0.42
N ILE A 302 -7.22 7.37 0.05
CA ILE A 302 -7.45 8.54 -0.82
C ILE A 302 -6.13 9.02 -1.41
N TRP A 303 -5.09 9.20 -0.60
CA TRP A 303 -3.78 9.63 -1.09
C TRP A 303 -3.16 8.62 -2.05
N THR A 304 -3.24 7.33 -1.75
CA THR A 304 -2.75 6.27 -2.64
C THR A 304 -3.47 6.30 -3.99
N SER A 305 -4.79 6.50 -3.98
CA SER A 305 -5.61 6.64 -5.18
C SER A 305 -5.20 7.84 -6.03
N VAL A 306 -5.08 9.02 -5.40
CA VAL A 306 -4.68 10.27 -6.06
C VAL A 306 -3.26 10.15 -6.62
N SER A 307 -2.33 9.64 -5.83
CA SER A 307 -0.93 9.42 -6.23
C SER A 307 -0.82 8.46 -7.41
N PHE A 308 -1.60 7.38 -7.42
CA PHE A 308 -1.60 6.42 -8.53
C PHE A 308 -2.10 7.06 -9.83
N VAL A 309 -3.16 7.86 -9.78
CA VAL A 309 -3.65 8.59 -10.96
C VAL A 309 -2.60 9.60 -11.45
N ILE A 310 -2.00 10.37 -10.55
CA ILE A 310 -0.95 11.33 -10.89
C ILE A 310 0.25 10.62 -11.53
N TRP A 311 0.65 9.46 -11.00
CA TRP A 311 1.69 8.62 -11.59
C TRP A 311 1.40 8.26 -13.05
N LEU A 312 0.18 7.81 -13.36
CA LEU A 312 -0.20 7.46 -14.73
C LEU A 312 -0.16 8.66 -15.68
N ILE A 313 -0.49 9.86 -15.20
CA ILE A 313 -0.41 11.09 -15.99
C ILE A 313 1.05 11.46 -16.26
N LEU A 314 1.91 11.33 -15.24
CA LEU A 314 3.29 11.84 -15.24
C LEU A 314 4.36 10.82 -15.64
N GLN A 315 4.01 9.56 -15.94
CA GLN A 315 4.98 8.50 -16.22
C GLN A 315 5.93 8.85 -17.39
N PRO A 316 7.27 8.72 -17.22
CA PRO A 316 8.23 8.94 -18.30
C PRO A 316 8.14 7.89 -19.42
N GLY A 317 8.33 8.30 -20.69
CA GLY A 317 8.61 7.37 -21.81
C GLY A 317 7.46 7.00 -22.75
N GLN A 318 6.28 7.65 -22.66
CA GLN A 318 5.19 7.48 -23.63
C GLN A 318 4.89 8.76 -24.45
N GLU A 319 5.78 9.75 -24.46
CA GLU A 319 5.50 11.14 -24.88
C GLU A 319 5.12 11.34 -26.36
N LEU A 320 5.20 10.33 -27.23
CA LEU A 320 5.14 10.56 -28.68
C LEU A 320 3.81 10.27 -29.39
N THR A 321 2.80 9.63 -28.78
CA THR A 321 1.61 9.23 -29.58
C THR A 321 0.21 9.31 -28.91
N GLY A 322 0.06 9.67 -27.63
CA GLY A 322 -1.18 9.33 -26.89
C GLY A 322 -1.79 10.34 -25.91
N GLY A 323 -1.44 11.63 -25.95
CA GLY A 323 -1.83 12.61 -24.92
C GLY A 323 -3.34 12.65 -24.58
N SER A 324 -4.21 12.58 -25.60
CA SER A 324 -5.67 12.56 -25.41
C SER A 324 -6.16 11.28 -24.71
N ARG A 325 -5.65 10.11 -25.12
CA ARG A 325 -5.99 8.82 -24.51
C ARG A 325 -5.59 8.76 -23.03
N ARG A 326 -4.49 9.41 -22.65
CA ARG A 326 -4.06 9.51 -21.25
C ARG A 326 -5.00 10.35 -20.42
N LEU A 327 -5.39 11.53 -20.90
CA LEU A 327 -6.34 12.39 -20.17
C LEU A 327 -7.68 11.71 -20.00
N VAL A 328 -8.17 11.01 -21.03
CA VAL A 328 -9.40 10.20 -20.94
C VAL A 328 -9.26 9.08 -19.92
N THR A 329 -8.12 8.36 -19.92
CA THR A 329 -7.87 7.29 -18.95
C THR A 329 -7.77 7.85 -17.53
N ALA A 330 -7.07 8.97 -17.35
CA ALA A 330 -6.95 9.64 -16.05
C ALA A 330 -8.30 10.16 -15.55
N ALA A 331 -9.11 10.79 -16.41
CA ALA A 331 -10.46 11.23 -16.08
C ALA A 331 -11.36 10.04 -15.70
N TYR A 332 -11.30 8.95 -16.48
CA TYR A 332 -11.99 7.71 -16.14
C TYR A 332 -11.58 7.19 -14.77
N LEU A 333 -10.28 7.15 -14.46
CA LEU A 333 -9.79 6.68 -13.17
C LEU A 333 -10.18 7.62 -12.02
N LEU A 334 -10.13 8.94 -12.20
CA LEU A 334 -10.58 9.89 -11.18
C LEU A 334 -12.05 9.68 -10.82
N LEU A 335 -12.90 9.37 -11.82
CA LEU A 335 -14.33 9.13 -11.62
C LEU A 335 -14.61 7.72 -11.10
N ALA A 336 -13.88 6.72 -11.58
CA ALA A 336 -14.12 5.31 -11.24
C ALA A 336 -13.50 4.92 -9.90
N THR A 337 -12.37 5.51 -9.49
CA THR A 337 -11.64 5.10 -8.27
C THR A 337 -12.47 5.25 -6.99
N PRO A 338 -13.24 6.34 -6.78
CA PRO A 338 -14.12 6.46 -5.62
C PRO A 338 -15.18 5.34 -5.53
N LEU A 339 -15.57 4.75 -6.66
CA LEU A 339 -16.61 3.72 -6.74
C LEU A 339 -16.02 2.30 -6.70
N VAL A 340 -15.00 2.06 -7.51
CA VAL A 340 -14.43 0.73 -7.81
C VAL A 340 -13.22 0.40 -6.96
N SER A 341 -12.63 1.38 -6.26
CA SER A 341 -11.37 1.28 -5.50
C SER A 341 -10.10 1.19 -6.35
N VAL A 342 -9.03 1.82 -5.86
CA VAL A 342 -7.68 1.73 -6.43
C VAL A 342 -7.15 0.29 -6.39
N GLY A 343 -7.58 -0.52 -5.42
CA GLY A 343 -7.22 -1.94 -5.30
C GLY A 343 -7.74 -2.82 -6.45
N VAL A 344 -8.80 -2.36 -7.14
CA VAL A 344 -9.36 -3.05 -8.31
C VAL A 344 -8.88 -2.42 -9.61
N LEU A 345 -8.82 -1.09 -9.70
CA LEU A 345 -8.44 -0.42 -10.95
C LEU A 345 -6.95 -0.53 -11.26
N ALA A 346 -6.08 -0.45 -10.26
CA ALA A 346 -4.63 -0.46 -10.49
C ALA A 346 -4.13 -1.73 -11.20
N PRO A 347 -4.53 -2.96 -10.82
CA PRO A 347 -4.17 -4.17 -11.55
C PRO A 347 -4.63 -4.17 -13.01
N HIS A 348 -5.82 -3.62 -13.30
CA HIS A 348 -6.35 -3.54 -14.66
C HIS A 348 -5.52 -2.58 -15.53
N VAL A 349 -5.13 -1.45 -14.97
CA VAL A 349 -4.39 -0.40 -15.70
C VAL A 349 -2.91 -0.77 -15.87
N LEU A 350 -2.28 -1.33 -14.83
CA LEU A 350 -0.87 -1.73 -14.86
C LEU A 350 -0.60 -2.99 -15.69
N ARG A 351 -1.66 -3.70 -16.13
CA ARG A 351 -1.52 -4.86 -17.01
C ARG A 351 -0.94 -4.43 -18.36
N PRO A 352 0.19 -5.02 -18.81
CA PRO A 352 0.69 -4.80 -20.16
C PRO A 352 -0.37 -5.12 -21.23
N ARG A 353 -0.58 -4.23 -22.20
CA ARG A 353 -1.55 -4.43 -23.31
C ARG A 353 -0.83 -4.88 -24.57
N GLU A 354 -1.45 -5.78 -25.33
CA GLU A 354 -0.88 -6.33 -26.58
C GLU A 354 -0.76 -5.27 -27.68
N ASP A 355 -1.67 -4.30 -27.72
CA ASP A 355 -1.67 -3.22 -28.73
C ASP A 355 -0.42 -2.32 -28.62
N GLU A 356 0.04 -2.04 -27.40
CA GLU A 356 1.29 -1.28 -27.16
C GLU A 356 2.54 -2.04 -27.65
N LEU A 357 2.43 -3.37 -27.78
CA LEU A 357 3.49 -4.23 -28.29
C LEU A 357 3.48 -4.30 -29.82
N GLN A 358 2.32 -4.11 -30.45
CA GLN A 358 2.20 -4.07 -31.91
C GLN A 358 2.64 -2.71 -32.47
N GLU A 359 2.32 -1.59 -31.83
CA GLU A 359 2.84 -0.28 -32.25
C GLU A 359 4.37 -0.24 -32.21
N LYS A 360 4.99 -0.83 -31.18
CA LYS A 360 6.46 -0.96 -31.09
C LYS A 360 7.08 -1.97 -32.06
N LYS A 361 6.28 -2.81 -32.73
CA LYS A 361 6.77 -3.69 -33.80
C LYS A 361 6.80 -2.98 -35.15
N ASN A 362 6.01 -1.92 -35.31
CA ASN A 362 5.81 -1.20 -36.57
C ASN A 362 6.55 0.15 -36.62
N ALA A 363 7.06 0.62 -35.48
CA ALA A 363 7.98 1.75 -35.34
C ALA A 363 9.40 1.24 -35.11
#